data_AF-A0A095X4H6-F1
#
_entry.id   AF-A0A095X4H6-F1
#
_cell.length_a   1.000
_cell.length_b   1.000
_cell.length_c   1.000
_cell.angle_alpha   90.00
_cell.angle_beta   90.00
_cell.angle_gamma   90.00
#
_symmetry.space_group_name_H-M   'P 1'
#
loop_
_entity.id
_entity.type
_entity.pdbx_description
1 polymer ?
#
loop_
_entity_poly.entity_id
_entity_poly.type
_entity_poly.pdbx_seq_one_letter_code
_entity_poly.pdbx_strand_id
1 'polypeptide(L)'
;IDFDSEWSARVAGTYKGPGADIPIEDFYLETGEFSNGFRTEYPEGLLVGSNAYQDLAKGYTLGKRFKSAKVVRRSDSNPIHLGHTHEADGRWRIYVFADKERAALSGTKVADWAKWMDESVDSPINKFTPKGSDRDALFDVKVIYQQDHRDICPGNVPAIFKPENGPFGLQNLEKIFGKLPKGLWHGFDMPDT
;
A
#
# COMPACT_ATOMS: atom_id res chain seq x y z
N ILE A 1 -10.04 -7.46 24.23
CA ILE A 1 -11.01 -7.71 25.32
C ILE A 1 -11.89 -8.89 24.97
N ASP A 2 -12.88 -8.76 24.08
CA ASP A 2 -13.80 -9.89 23.77
C ASP A 2 -13.06 -11.13 23.28
N PHE A 3 -12.08 -10.96 22.38
CA PHE A 3 -11.22 -12.06 21.92
C PHE A 3 -10.42 -12.70 23.07
N ASP A 4 -9.80 -11.91 23.93
CA ASP A 4 -8.98 -12.41 25.05
C ASP A 4 -9.84 -13.15 26.09
N SER A 5 -11.08 -12.71 26.27
CA SER A 5 -12.08 -13.38 27.11
C SER A 5 -12.49 -14.73 26.51
N GLU A 6 -12.75 -14.80 25.20
CA GLU A 6 -13.02 -16.08 24.51
C GLU A 6 -11.82 -17.02 24.57
N TRP A 7 -10.61 -16.52 24.27
CA TRP A 7 -9.38 -17.29 24.35
C TRP A 7 -9.20 -17.91 25.74
N SER A 8 -9.38 -17.11 26.80
CA SER A 8 -9.28 -17.59 28.18
C SER A 8 -10.30 -18.69 28.49
N ALA A 9 -11.54 -18.56 28.00
CA ALA A 9 -12.58 -19.56 28.19
C ALA A 9 -12.31 -20.86 27.40
N ARG A 10 -11.73 -20.77 26.19
CA ARG A 10 -11.33 -21.93 25.38
C ARG A 10 -10.20 -22.71 26.05
N VAL A 11 -9.15 -22.01 26.48
CA VAL A 11 -8.02 -22.62 27.23
C VAL A 11 -8.52 -23.28 28.52
N ALA A 12 -9.50 -22.68 29.21
CA ALA A 12 -10.08 -23.25 30.41
C ALA A 12 -11.09 -24.40 30.16
N GLY A 13 -11.40 -24.72 28.91
CA GLY A 13 -12.41 -25.73 28.56
C GLY A 13 -13.85 -25.35 28.95
N THR A 14 -14.11 -24.06 29.20
CA THR A 14 -15.42 -23.55 29.66
C THR A 14 -16.21 -22.83 28.58
N TYR A 15 -15.61 -22.60 27.41
CA TYR A 15 -16.28 -21.96 26.28
C TYR A 15 -17.41 -22.83 25.71
N LYS A 16 -18.61 -22.25 25.60
CA LYS A 16 -19.82 -22.91 25.07
C LYS A 16 -20.51 -22.11 23.96
N GLY A 17 -19.81 -21.13 23.39
CA GLY A 17 -20.33 -20.27 22.32
C GLY A 17 -20.28 -20.93 20.93
N PRO A 18 -20.61 -20.18 19.87
CA PRO A 18 -20.45 -20.64 18.49
C PRO A 18 -19.03 -21.13 18.20
N GLY A 19 -18.89 -22.28 17.55
CA GLY A 19 -17.59 -22.88 17.23
C GLY A 19 -16.82 -23.39 18.45
N ALA A 20 -17.51 -23.77 19.54
CA ALA A 20 -16.89 -24.38 20.72
C ALA A 20 -16.28 -25.78 20.44
N ASP A 21 -16.69 -26.40 19.35
CA ASP A 21 -16.17 -27.66 18.82
C ASP A 21 -14.87 -27.49 18.02
N ILE A 22 -14.51 -26.27 17.62
CA ILE A 22 -13.24 -25.99 16.94
C ILE A 22 -12.09 -26.32 17.90
N PRO A 23 -11.15 -27.21 17.51
CA PRO A 23 -9.96 -27.49 18.29
C PRO A 23 -9.20 -26.23 18.65
N ILE A 24 -8.67 -26.17 19.87
CA ILE A 24 -7.96 -24.97 20.36
C ILE A 24 -6.73 -24.62 19.49
N GLU A 25 -6.10 -25.63 18.90
CA GLU A 25 -4.96 -25.51 17.98
C GLU A 25 -5.37 -24.78 16.69
N ASP A 26 -6.50 -25.17 16.09
CA ASP A 26 -7.04 -24.54 14.88
C ASP A 26 -7.48 -23.10 15.18
N PHE A 27 -8.17 -22.87 16.30
CA PHE A 27 -8.54 -21.53 16.74
C PHE A 27 -7.30 -20.64 16.94
N TYR A 28 -6.21 -21.17 17.50
CA TYR A 28 -4.96 -20.43 17.68
C TYR A 28 -4.32 -20.05 16.34
N LEU A 29 -4.28 -20.98 15.38
CA LEU A 29 -3.72 -20.74 14.05
C LEU A 29 -4.56 -19.71 13.27
N GLU A 30 -5.88 -19.88 13.24
CA GLU A 30 -6.81 -18.97 12.56
C GLU A 30 -6.79 -17.55 13.13
N THR A 31 -6.45 -17.41 14.41
CA THR A 31 -6.44 -16.13 15.12
C THR A 31 -5.04 -15.51 15.24
N GLY A 32 -4.05 -16.08 14.56
CA GLY A 32 -2.66 -15.60 14.57
C GLY A 32 -2.51 -14.13 14.11
N GLU A 33 -3.43 -13.58 13.32
CA GLU A 33 -3.44 -12.15 13.01
C GLU A 33 -3.63 -11.28 14.27
N PHE A 34 -4.38 -11.74 15.27
CA PHE A 34 -4.62 -10.98 16.49
C PHE A 34 -3.35 -10.88 17.33
N SER A 35 -2.70 -12.01 17.60
CA SER A 35 -1.48 -12.06 18.41
C SER A 35 -0.32 -11.31 17.75
N ASN A 36 -0.27 -11.29 16.42
CA ASN A 36 0.70 -10.52 15.65
C ASN A 36 0.34 -9.03 15.47
N GLY A 37 -0.77 -8.56 16.06
CA GLY A 37 -1.20 -7.16 15.98
C GLY A 37 -1.70 -6.72 14.59
N PHE A 38 -2.06 -7.68 13.73
CA PHE A 38 -2.46 -7.47 12.35
C PHE A 38 -3.98 -7.49 12.12
N ARG A 39 -4.75 -7.88 13.14
CA ARG A 39 -6.20 -8.01 13.05
C ARG A 39 -6.97 -6.69 13.08
N THR A 40 -6.37 -5.60 13.56
CA THR A 40 -7.05 -4.29 13.68
C THR A 40 -7.65 -3.87 12.34
N GLU A 41 -8.95 -3.63 12.35
CA GLU A 41 -9.74 -3.15 11.23
C GLU A 41 -10.64 -2.02 11.73
N TYR A 42 -10.35 -0.79 11.32
CA TYR A 42 -11.15 0.37 11.68
C TYR A 42 -12.46 0.39 10.86
N PRO A 43 -13.61 0.68 11.48
CA PRO A 43 -14.88 0.77 10.77
C PRO A 43 -14.92 1.99 9.84
N GLU A 44 -15.87 1.99 8.91
CA GLU A 44 -16.17 3.15 8.06
C GLU A 44 -16.43 4.40 8.92
N GLY A 45 -15.90 5.54 8.48
CA GLY A 45 -16.00 6.80 9.20
C GLY A 45 -15.29 7.95 8.48
N LEU A 46 -14.83 8.96 9.23
CA LEU A 46 -14.21 10.16 8.65
C LEU A 46 -12.95 9.85 7.81
N LEU A 47 -12.13 8.88 8.25
CA LEU A 47 -10.84 8.54 7.61
C LEU A 47 -10.89 7.21 6.85
N VAL A 48 -11.90 6.38 7.08
CA VAL A 48 -12.05 5.07 6.45
C VAL A 48 -13.28 5.15 5.53
N GLY A 49 -13.05 5.09 4.23
CA GLY A 49 -14.12 5.11 3.24
C GLY A 49 -14.93 3.82 3.20
N SER A 50 -16.03 3.83 2.45
CA SER A 50 -16.86 2.64 2.25
C SER A 50 -16.16 1.57 1.41
N ASN A 51 -16.54 0.32 1.61
CA ASN A 51 -15.98 -0.84 0.90
C ASN A 51 -16.56 -1.06 -0.52
N ALA A 52 -17.27 -0.07 -1.07
CA ALA A 52 -17.96 -0.17 -2.36
C ALA A 52 -17.07 -0.56 -3.55
N TYR A 53 -15.76 -0.30 -3.45
CA TYR A 53 -14.76 -0.62 -4.49
C TYR A 53 -13.63 -1.53 -3.98
N GLN A 54 -13.83 -2.25 -2.87
CA GLN A 54 -12.81 -3.11 -2.25
C GLN A 54 -12.26 -4.17 -3.23
N ASP A 55 -13.08 -4.61 -4.19
CA ASP A 55 -12.71 -5.58 -5.22
C ASP A 55 -11.55 -5.13 -6.13
N LEU A 56 -11.30 -3.81 -6.25
CA LEU A 56 -10.17 -3.30 -7.02
C LEU A 56 -8.82 -3.63 -6.37
N ALA A 57 -8.80 -3.88 -5.07
CA ALA A 57 -7.59 -4.10 -4.28
C ALA A 57 -7.84 -5.08 -3.12
N LYS A 58 -8.28 -6.31 -3.45
CA LYS A 58 -8.67 -7.35 -2.46
C LYS A 58 -7.63 -7.65 -1.37
N GLY A 59 -6.34 -7.48 -1.68
CA GLY A 59 -5.24 -7.68 -0.72
C GLY A 59 -5.01 -6.52 0.25
N TYR A 60 -5.76 -5.42 0.11
CA TYR A 60 -5.65 -4.20 0.89
C TYR A 60 -7.03 -3.81 1.47
N THR A 61 -7.48 -4.59 2.45
CA THR A 61 -8.76 -4.34 3.16
C THR A 61 -8.76 -2.96 3.79
N LEU A 62 -9.79 -2.16 3.50
CA LEU A 62 -9.99 -0.85 4.14
C LEU A 62 -10.09 -0.99 5.66
N GLY A 63 -9.55 -0.02 6.39
CA GLY A 63 -9.50 -0.05 7.85
C GLY A 63 -8.41 -0.95 8.43
N LYS A 64 -7.86 -1.91 7.67
CA LYS A 64 -6.67 -2.68 8.09
C LYS A 64 -5.37 -1.95 7.76
N ARG A 65 -4.29 -2.38 8.41
CA ARG A 65 -2.93 -1.93 8.05
C ARG A 65 -2.61 -2.27 6.59
N PHE A 66 -1.71 -1.49 5.99
CA PHE A 66 -1.16 -1.83 4.68
C PHE A 66 -0.26 -3.08 4.76
N LYS A 67 -0.67 -4.19 4.14
CA LYS A 67 0.18 -5.40 4.01
C LYS A 67 1.22 -5.18 2.93
N SER A 68 2.46 -4.97 3.35
CA SER A 68 3.59 -4.80 2.44
C SER A 68 3.68 -5.96 1.43
N ALA A 69 3.96 -5.62 0.17
CA ALA A 69 4.19 -6.57 -0.90
C ALA A 69 5.55 -6.31 -1.55
N LYS A 70 6.16 -7.33 -2.14
CA LYS A 70 7.45 -7.18 -2.81
C LYS A 70 7.28 -6.56 -4.19
N VAL A 71 8.14 -5.58 -4.48
CA VAL A 71 8.19 -4.84 -5.74
C VAL A 71 9.64 -4.61 -6.13
N VAL A 72 9.89 -4.17 -7.36
CA VAL A 72 11.22 -3.72 -7.78
C VAL A 72 11.16 -2.22 -8.01
N ARG A 73 12.01 -1.48 -7.30
CA ARG A 73 12.15 -0.05 -7.50
C ARG A 73 12.85 0.20 -8.83
N ARG A 74 12.28 1.10 -9.62
CA ARG A 74 12.72 1.30 -11.00
C ARG A 74 14.09 1.97 -11.11
N SER A 75 14.39 2.92 -10.23
CA SER A 75 15.60 3.75 -10.34
C SER A 75 16.89 2.95 -10.22
N ASP A 76 16.89 1.90 -9.41
CA ASP A 76 18.08 1.13 -9.03
C ASP A 76 17.91 -0.39 -9.19
N SER A 77 16.76 -0.83 -9.73
CA SER A 77 16.42 -2.26 -9.90
C SER A 77 16.41 -3.04 -8.58
N ASN A 78 16.20 -2.35 -7.45
CA ASN A 78 16.28 -2.96 -6.12
C ASN A 78 14.94 -3.66 -5.75
N PRO A 79 14.96 -4.98 -5.48
CA PRO A 79 13.81 -5.67 -4.90
C PRO A 79 13.59 -5.25 -3.45
N ILE A 80 12.43 -4.67 -3.15
CA ILE A 80 12.11 -4.18 -1.81
C ILE A 80 10.68 -4.54 -1.41
N HIS A 81 10.39 -4.38 -0.13
CA HIS A 81 9.04 -4.38 0.41
C HIS A 81 8.43 -2.99 0.25
N LEU A 82 7.32 -2.88 -0.50
CA LEU A 82 6.65 -1.62 -0.80
C LEU A 82 6.24 -0.86 0.46
N GLY A 83 5.77 -1.56 1.50
CA GLY A 83 5.43 -0.95 2.79
C GLY A 83 6.63 -0.32 3.51
N HIS A 84 7.86 -0.80 3.28
CA HIS A 84 9.03 -0.22 3.97
C HIS A 84 9.42 1.16 3.40
N THR A 85 8.75 1.60 2.33
CA THR A 85 8.92 2.93 1.76
C THR A 85 8.05 3.99 2.44
N HIS A 86 7.16 3.60 3.37
CA HIS A 86 6.46 4.55 4.23
C HIS A 86 7.15 4.65 5.59
N GLU A 87 7.74 5.81 5.85
CA GLU A 87 8.36 6.13 7.14
C GLU A 87 7.36 6.82 8.08
N ALA A 88 7.68 6.87 9.38
CA ALA A 88 6.90 7.59 10.39
C ALA A 88 7.12 9.11 10.30
N ASP A 89 6.89 9.69 9.13
CA ASP A 89 7.13 11.10 8.76
C ASP A 89 5.83 11.95 8.74
N GLY A 90 4.70 11.36 9.12
CA GLY A 90 3.40 12.02 9.14
C GLY A 90 2.71 12.21 7.79
N ARG A 91 3.30 11.76 6.67
CA ARG A 91 2.72 11.91 5.33
C ARG A 91 1.62 10.90 5.02
N TRP A 92 0.65 11.32 4.21
CA TRP A 92 -0.30 10.41 3.57
C TRP A 92 0.35 9.70 2.39
N ARG A 93 0.03 8.41 2.19
CA ARG A 93 0.56 7.63 1.07
C ARG A 93 -0.56 7.34 0.08
N ILE A 94 -0.27 7.55 -1.20
CA ILE A 94 -1.19 7.24 -2.30
C ILE A 94 -0.47 6.21 -3.19
N TYR A 95 -0.98 4.98 -3.19
CA TYR A 95 -0.45 3.90 -4.03
C TYR A 95 -1.32 3.74 -5.28
N VAL A 96 -0.75 4.03 -6.44
CA VAL A 96 -1.42 3.90 -7.74
C VAL A 96 -0.98 2.60 -8.38
N PHE A 97 -1.84 1.60 -8.35
CA PHE A 97 -1.64 0.35 -9.07
C PHE A 97 -2.11 0.52 -10.51
N ALA A 98 -1.18 0.51 -11.45
CA ALA A 98 -1.47 0.70 -12.86
C ALA A 98 -2.25 -0.50 -13.45
N ASP A 99 -3.00 -0.23 -14.51
CA ASP A 99 -3.60 -1.28 -15.34
C ASP A 99 -2.53 -1.93 -16.25
N LYS A 100 -2.98 -2.61 -17.31
CA LYS A 100 -2.09 -3.34 -18.22
C LYS A 100 -1.35 -2.41 -19.19
N GLU A 101 -1.73 -1.14 -19.27
CA GLU A 101 -1.08 -0.18 -20.15
C GLU A 101 0.36 0.09 -19.68
N ARG A 102 1.22 0.43 -20.64
CA ARG A 102 2.60 0.83 -20.33
C ARG A 102 2.61 2.26 -19.79
N ALA A 103 3.68 2.60 -19.06
CA ALA A 103 3.94 3.97 -18.65
C ALA A 103 3.90 4.91 -19.87
N ALA A 104 3.07 5.94 -19.77
CA ALA A 104 2.89 6.98 -20.78
C ALA A 104 2.57 8.31 -20.09
N LEU A 105 2.79 9.41 -20.81
CA LEU A 105 2.50 10.76 -20.32
C LEU A 105 1.05 11.19 -20.59
N SER A 106 0.32 10.48 -21.43
CA SER A 106 -1.08 10.74 -21.77
C SER A 106 -1.74 9.48 -22.33
N GLY A 107 -3.09 9.48 -22.38
CA GLY A 107 -3.86 8.42 -23.04
C GLY A 107 -3.96 7.11 -22.26
N THR A 108 -3.51 7.10 -20.99
CA THR A 108 -3.69 5.98 -20.06
C THR A 108 -4.37 6.47 -18.80
N LYS A 109 -5.08 5.58 -18.08
CA LYS A 109 -5.78 5.95 -16.85
C LYS A 109 -4.86 6.53 -15.78
N VAL A 110 -3.63 6.01 -15.70
CA VAL A 110 -2.59 6.51 -14.78
C VAL A 110 -2.16 7.92 -15.18
N ALA A 111 -1.95 8.18 -16.47
CA ALA A 111 -1.57 9.50 -16.95
C ALA A 111 -2.68 10.53 -16.73
N ASP A 112 -3.94 10.16 -17.02
CA ASP A 112 -5.10 11.04 -16.84
C ASP A 112 -5.33 11.37 -15.36
N TRP A 113 -5.23 10.37 -14.49
CA TRP A 113 -5.29 10.57 -13.04
C TRP A 113 -4.14 11.45 -12.54
N ALA A 114 -2.91 11.18 -12.99
CA ALA A 114 -1.73 11.95 -12.59
C ALA A 114 -1.85 13.41 -13.04
N LYS A 115 -2.34 13.66 -14.25
CA LYS A 115 -2.61 15.00 -14.76
C LYS A 115 -3.63 15.73 -13.89
N TRP A 116 -4.75 15.09 -13.55
CA TRP A 116 -5.74 15.69 -12.64
C TRP A 116 -5.12 15.98 -11.26
N MET A 117 -4.36 15.05 -10.71
CA MET A 117 -3.70 15.21 -9.42
C MET A 117 -2.68 16.37 -9.42
N ASP A 118 -2.04 16.63 -10.56
CA ASP A 118 -1.02 17.66 -10.70
C ASP A 118 -1.61 19.04 -11.04
N GLU A 119 -2.61 19.10 -11.91
CA GLU A 119 -3.11 20.36 -12.47
C GLU A 119 -4.39 20.88 -11.80
N SER A 120 -5.23 19.99 -11.25
CA SER A 120 -6.55 20.39 -10.74
C SER A 120 -6.43 21.23 -9.47
N VAL A 121 -7.17 22.34 -9.40
CA VAL A 121 -7.38 23.11 -8.16
C VAL A 121 -8.09 22.28 -7.09
N ASP A 122 -8.78 21.21 -7.49
CA ASP A 122 -9.46 20.30 -6.58
C ASP A 122 -8.60 19.14 -6.06
N SER A 123 -7.39 18.98 -6.62
CA SER A 123 -6.44 17.97 -6.15
C SER A 123 -6.03 18.24 -4.70
N PRO A 124 -5.96 17.20 -3.84
CA PRO A 124 -5.51 17.38 -2.47
C PRO A 124 -4.07 17.88 -2.39
N ILE A 125 -3.21 17.57 -3.37
CA ILE A 125 -1.85 18.12 -3.41
C ILE A 125 -1.90 19.63 -3.57
N ASN A 126 -2.67 20.15 -4.53
CA ASN A 126 -2.75 21.58 -4.77
C ASN A 126 -3.55 22.33 -3.69
N LYS A 127 -4.53 21.69 -3.06
CA LYS A 127 -5.34 22.28 -1.97
C LYS A 127 -4.60 22.39 -0.65
N PHE A 128 -3.85 21.35 -0.27
CA PHE A 128 -3.38 21.20 1.10
C PHE A 128 -1.86 21.29 1.25
N THR A 129 -1.07 21.07 0.19
CA THR A 129 0.39 21.18 0.28
C THR A 129 0.81 22.64 0.47
N PRO A 130 1.53 22.99 1.55
CA PRO A 130 1.93 24.36 1.81
C PRO A 130 2.78 24.94 0.68
N LYS A 131 2.54 26.22 0.34
CA LYS A 131 3.33 26.92 -0.67
C LYS A 131 4.81 26.94 -0.27
N GLY A 132 5.68 26.57 -1.20
CA GLY A 132 7.14 26.55 -0.99
C GLY A 132 7.68 25.28 -0.30
N SER A 133 6.81 24.33 0.05
CA SER A 133 7.24 22.98 0.45
C SER A 133 7.41 22.07 -0.77
N ASP A 134 8.17 20.98 -0.59
CA ASP A 134 8.30 19.94 -1.61
C ASP A 134 6.90 19.41 -1.99
N ARG A 135 6.74 19.05 -3.27
CA ARG A 135 5.42 18.67 -3.81
C ARG A 135 4.83 17.42 -3.16
N ASP A 136 5.68 16.58 -2.56
CA ASP A 136 5.31 15.39 -1.82
C ASP A 136 5.46 15.51 -0.30
N ALA A 137 5.49 16.75 0.23
CA ALA A 137 5.66 17.01 1.66
C ALA A 137 4.48 16.53 2.51
N LEU A 138 3.27 16.46 1.94
CA LEU A 138 2.07 15.92 2.61
C LEU A 138 1.57 14.61 2.00
N PHE A 139 1.62 14.49 0.66
CA PHE A 139 1.11 13.34 -0.07
C PHE A 139 2.25 12.67 -0.83
N ASP A 140 2.63 11.50 -0.37
CA ASP A 140 3.65 10.67 -0.97
C ASP A 140 3.01 9.71 -1.98
N VAL A 141 3.02 10.13 -3.24
CA VAL A 141 2.37 9.43 -4.36
C VAL A 141 3.34 8.46 -5.05
N LYS A 142 2.97 7.18 -5.12
CA LYS A 142 3.77 6.11 -5.73
C LYS A 142 2.98 5.41 -6.83
N VAL A 143 3.68 4.97 -7.88
CA VAL A 143 3.10 4.17 -8.96
C VAL A 143 3.71 2.78 -9.03
N ILE A 144 2.85 1.78 -9.17
CA ILE A 144 3.21 0.37 -9.27
C ILE A 144 2.68 -0.15 -10.61
N TYR A 145 3.60 -0.37 -11.54
CA TYR A 145 3.31 -0.93 -12.86
C TYR A 145 3.30 -2.46 -12.84
N GLN A 146 2.44 -3.08 -13.65
CA GLN A 146 2.38 -4.53 -13.81
C GLN A 146 3.54 -5.08 -14.66
N GLN A 147 4.17 -4.21 -15.45
CA GLN A 147 5.28 -4.54 -16.33
C GLN A 147 6.57 -4.79 -15.52
N ASP A 148 7.52 -5.47 -16.18
CA ASP A 148 8.87 -5.61 -15.64
C ASP A 148 9.51 -4.23 -15.48
N HIS A 149 10.21 -4.00 -14.37
CA HIS A 149 10.89 -2.73 -14.13
C HIS A 149 11.79 -2.29 -15.31
N ARG A 150 12.42 -3.22 -16.04
CA ARG A 150 13.29 -2.90 -17.18
C ARG A 150 12.54 -2.23 -18.34
N ASP A 151 11.24 -2.52 -18.47
CA ASP A 151 10.39 -1.99 -19.54
C ASP A 151 9.78 -0.62 -19.21
N ILE A 152 9.96 -0.14 -17.98
CA ILE A 152 9.46 1.15 -17.54
C ILE A 152 10.49 2.20 -17.90
N CYS A 153 10.18 3.13 -18.81
CA CYS A 153 11.02 4.30 -19.04
C CYS A 153 10.62 5.41 -18.05
N PRO A 154 11.50 5.89 -17.15
CA PRO A 154 11.18 7.00 -16.25
C PRO A 154 10.72 8.26 -17.00
N GLY A 155 11.22 8.50 -18.22
CA GLY A 155 10.78 9.62 -19.07
C GLY A 155 9.31 9.55 -19.49
N ASN A 156 8.72 8.36 -19.49
CA ASN A 156 7.30 8.15 -19.82
C ASN A 156 6.40 8.11 -18.58
N VAL A 157 6.95 8.28 -17.38
CA VAL A 157 6.17 8.32 -16.14
C VAL A 157 5.81 9.78 -15.81
N PRO A 158 4.53 10.09 -15.48
CA PRO A 158 4.12 11.43 -15.10
C PRO A 158 4.93 12.04 -13.95
N ALA A 159 5.07 13.38 -13.95
CA ALA A 159 5.94 14.12 -13.04
C ALA A 159 5.54 13.99 -11.56
N ILE A 160 4.25 13.78 -11.27
CA ILE A 160 3.76 13.58 -9.89
C ILE A 160 4.43 12.39 -9.18
N PHE A 161 4.91 11.41 -9.94
CA PHE A 161 5.65 10.24 -9.43
C PHE A 161 7.17 10.44 -9.45
N LYS A 162 7.66 11.64 -9.79
CA LYS A 162 9.08 12.04 -9.78
C LYS A 162 9.23 13.49 -9.30
N PRO A 163 8.69 13.84 -8.12
CA PRO A 163 8.69 15.22 -7.65
C PRO A 163 10.12 15.73 -7.49
N GLU A 164 10.31 17.02 -7.73
CA GLU A 164 11.56 17.72 -7.46
C GLU A 164 11.57 18.18 -6.01
N ASN A 165 12.58 17.74 -5.27
CA ASN A 165 12.65 17.92 -3.82
C ASN A 165 13.92 18.66 -3.41
N GLY A 166 13.81 19.39 -2.29
CA GLY A 166 14.91 20.08 -1.66
C GLY A 166 15.40 21.31 -2.43
N PRO A 167 16.45 21.99 -1.91
CA PRO A 167 16.88 23.30 -2.40
C PRO A 167 17.47 23.28 -3.82
N PHE A 168 17.81 22.09 -4.34
CA PHE A 168 18.40 21.92 -5.67
C PHE A 168 17.41 21.37 -6.71
N GLY A 169 16.14 21.13 -6.33
CA GLY A 169 15.13 20.62 -7.25
C GLY A 169 15.48 19.24 -7.84
N LEU A 170 16.05 18.35 -7.03
CA LEU A 170 16.45 17.02 -7.52
C LEU A 170 15.22 16.13 -7.65
N GLN A 171 15.10 15.47 -8.81
CA GLN A 171 14.01 14.53 -9.06
C GLN A 171 14.13 13.30 -8.16
N ASN A 172 13.09 13.05 -7.36
CA ASN A 172 12.96 11.84 -6.57
C ASN A 172 12.42 10.70 -7.45
N LEU A 173 13.33 9.87 -7.96
CA LEU A 173 12.99 8.71 -8.81
C LEU A 173 12.59 7.45 -8.02
N GLU A 174 12.50 7.53 -6.69
CA GLU A 174 12.27 6.36 -5.84
C GLU A 174 10.80 5.95 -5.72
N LYS A 175 9.90 6.63 -6.45
CA LYS A 175 8.45 6.43 -6.35
C LYS A 175 7.85 5.58 -7.47
N ILE A 176 8.70 5.03 -8.33
CA ILE A 176 8.32 4.23 -9.49
C ILE A 176 8.70 2.78 -9.23
N PHE A 177 7.70 1.89 -9.30
CA PHE A 177 7.88 0.46 -9.05
C PHE A 177 7.36 -0.35 -10.23
N GLY A 178 8.04 -1.47 -10.49
CA GLY A 178 7.58 -2.52 -11.39
C GLY A 178 7.31 -3.81 -10.63
N LYS A 179 6.71 -4.77 -11.34
CA LYS A 179 6.50 -6.13 -10.82
C LYS A 179 7.85 -6.79 -10.53
N LEU A 180 7.93 -7.52 -9.41
CA LEU A 180 9.07 -8.37 -9.10
C LEU A 180 9.15 -9.55 -10.09
N PRO A 181 10.23 -9.67 -10.88
CA PRO A 181 10.44 -10.84 -11.73
C PRO A 181 10.65 -12.10 -10.89
N LYS A 182 10.17 -13.24 -11.39
CA LYS A 182 10.44 -14.54 -10.75
C LYS A 182 11.96 -14.77 -10.67
N GLY A 183 12.43 -15.21 -9.51
CA GLY A 183 13.84 -15.54 -9.28
C GLY A 183 14.76 -14.35 -9.00
N LEU A 184 14.27 -13.11 -9.04
CA LEU A 184 15.07 -11.93 -8.66
C LEU A 184 15.21 -11.79 -7.13
N TRP A 185 14.38 -12.50 -6.37
CA TRP A 185 14.41 -12.53 -4.92
C TRP A 185 14.79 -13.93 -4.42
N HIS A 186 15.76 -13.99 -3.51
CA HIS A 186 16.24 -15.23 -2.90
C HIS A 186 16.07 -15.26 -1.36
N GLY A 187 15.40 -14.28 -0.77
CA GLY A 187 15.07 -14.30 0.66
C GLY A 187 13.87 -15.20 0.97
N PHE A 188 13.80 -15.72 2.19
CA PHE A 188 12.71 -16.57 2.68
C PHE A 188 11.34 -15.88 2.50
N ASP A 189 10.43 -16.50 1.75
CA ASP A 189 9.02 -16.11 1.74
C ASP A 189 8.35 -16.81 2.93
N MET A 190 7.79 -16.04 3.86
CA MET A 190 6.83 -16.60 4.82
C MET A 190 5.64 -17.12 4.01
N PRO A 191 5.17 -18.36 4.24
CA PRO A 191 3.99 -18.88 3.55
C PRO A 191 2.82 -17.92 3.76
N ASP A 192 2.02 -17.72 2.71
CA ASP A 192 0.73 -17.06 2.83
C ASP A 192 -0.15 -17.91 3.77
N THR A 193 -0.29 -17.47 5.02
CA THR A 193 -1.36 -17.89 5.95
C THR A 193 -2.60 -17.06 5.68
#